data_AF-A0A1V5TXI3-F1
#
_entry.id   AF-A0A1V5TXI3-F1
#
_cell.length_a   1.000
_cell.length_b   1.000
_cell.length_c   1.000
_cell.angle_alpha   90.00
_cell.angle_beta   90.00
_cell.angle_gamma   90.00
#
_symmetry.space_group_name_H-M   'P 1'
#
loop_
_entity.id
_entity.type
_entity.pdbx_description
1 polymer ?
#
loop_
_entity_poly.entity_id
_entity_poly.type
_entity_poly.pdbx_seq_one_letter_code
_entity_poly.pdbx_strand_id
1 'polypeptide(L)'
;MGIAGDLRPPRKYIQFSSKGTPFLHPYRNEFMRDRDNILYLNAFLRLSLKTQVVTFGKNDHTRNRMTHTLEVAQIARTMSRVLGLDEDLTEAIALGHDIGHTPFGHVGERTLNMLTNNCETASIGYNIPKNYRGFKHNLNGMRILVETKSKSFTNFTLFGIVNHSEMTWGENCKGWDGTDTCPTPTTSRRSCPNHGKTYVDFYDKYKKFYCVNGTDPAWSFEAYIVRWADEIAQRHHDIEDAIALNLININELFKRAEPIYMLYNSYETFWRENVPMNDDSNITHKWTMLNDSITEYTKQKLGKDIVIDRFVSFIVDSYVTYLTAIFTYLIKIFRNEYPFTTKTGIADSADFEEVYLQINPNHIKKIFLQFIERPWESGSLNYKAPACEAFEDMDVNLKKILMSVIINSGDVQRLDGKAGYIIRDIAKAYLTNPQQLPDNPIVEAFRATIASITSVQNENDALRLRKESLTKKAHLSKKESEEIEDIQHLIIKNDSKIDEFIEKTGLSTLDVSKIQSFEYRNALTAIRSDASFIPLLRVNVIRSVCNHIANMTDRYALEEHANLY
;
A
#
# COMPACT_ATOMS: atom_id res chain seq x y z
N MET A 1 28.18 -17.14 -2.89
CA MET A 1 26.72 -17.06 -2.63
C MET A 1 26.55 -16.37 -1.29
N GLY A 2 25.70 -15.34 -1.19
CA GLY A 2 25.43 -14.68 0.09
C GLY A 2 24.78 -15.64 1.10
N ILE A 3 24.72 -15.24 2.37
CA ILE A 3 24.29 -16.08 3.50
C ILE A 3 22.83 -16.57 3.42
N ALA A 4 22.04 -16.10 2.47
CA ALA A 4 20.62 -16.41 2.32
C ALA A 4 20.24 -16.96 0.93
N GLY A 5 21.21 -17.44 0.14
CA GLY A 5 20.95 -17.92 -1.22
C GLY A 5 20.00 -19.11 -1.31
N ASP A 6 20.02 -19.97 -0.29
CA ASP A 6 19.14 -21.10 -0.03
C ASP A 6 17.76 -20.69 0.52
N LEU A 7 17.63 -19.49 1.08
CA LEU A 7 16.41 -18.94 1.68
C LEU A 7 15.51 -18.17 0.69
N ARG A 8 15.81 -18.28 -0.61
CA ARG A 8 15.01 -17.65 -1.66
C ARG A 8 13.59 -18.25 -1.70
N PRO A 9 12.59 -17.48 -2.16
CA PRO A 9 11.23 -17.95 -2.31
C PRO A 9 11.15 -19.31 -3.04
N PRO A 10 10.50 -20.34 -2.47
CA PRO A 10 10.36 -21.63 -3.12
C PRO A 10 9.55 -21.51 -4.41
N ARG A 11 10.16 -21.87 -5.55
CA ARG A 11 9.52 -21.66 -6.86
C ARG A 11 8.27 -22.51 -7.05
N LYS A 12 8.20 -23.68 -6.39
CA LYS A 12 7.01 -24.55 -6.43
C LYS A 12 5.74 -23.92 -5.87
N TYR A 13 5.86 -22.88 -5.04
CA TYR A 13 4.72 -22.16 -4.45
C TYR A 13 4.33 -20.90 -5.22
N ILE A 14 4.97 -20.61 -6.37
CA ILE A 14 4.59 -19.49 -7.21
C ILE A 14 3.19 -19.73 -7.78
N GLN A 15 2.29 -18.78 -7.51
CA GLN A 15 0.94 -18.74 -8.06
C GLN A 15 0.72 -17.39 -8.73
N PHE A 16 0.00 -17.39 -9.86
CA PHE A 16 -0.29 -16.20 -10.64
C PHE A 16 -1.69 -15.67 -10.34
N SER A 17 -1.84 -14.33 -10.33
CA SER A 17 -3.12 -13.66 -10.06
C SER A 17 -4.23 -13.97 -11.08
N SER A 18 -3.88 -14.35 -12.30
CA SER A 18 -4.83 -14.73 -13.36
C SER A 18 -4.92 -16.24 -13.50
N LYS A 19 -6.04 -16.75 -14.02
CA LYS A 19 -6.19 -18.17 -14.34
C LYS A 19 -5.22 -18.58 -15.46
N GLY A 20 -4.34 -19.53 -15.17
CA GLY A 20 -3.38 -20.11 -16.11
C GLY A 20 -1.95 -19.62 -15.89
N THR A 21 -0.99 -20.53 -16.02
CA THR A 21 0.45 -20.19 -15.95
C THR A 21 0.84 -19.43 -17.21
N PRO A 22 1.39 -18.21 -17.11
CA PRO A 22 1.84 -17.48 -18.27
C PRO A 22 3.00 -18.22 -18.93
N PHE A 23 3.10 -18.13 -20.27
CA PHE A 23 4.25 -18.65 -20.99
C PHE A 23 5.49 -17.83 -20.62
N LEU A 24 6.46 -18.46 -19.95
CA LEU A 24 7.71 -17.81 -19.56
C LEU A 24 8.68 -17.75 -20.74
N HIS A 25 9.41 -16.64 -20.82
CA HIS A 25 10.46 -16.50 -21.82
C HIS A 25 11.70 -17.30 -21.38
N PRO A 26 12.46 -17.96 -22.29
CA PRO A 26 13.62 -18.78 -21.91
C PRO A 26 14.69 -18.06 -21.09
N TYR A 27 14.79 -16.73 -21.22
CA TYR A 27 15.78 -15.89 -20.52
C TYR A 27 15.22 -15.04 -19.36
N ARG A 28 13.90 -15.06 -19.11
CA ARG A 28 13.29 -14.26 -18.03
C ARG A 28 12.54 -15.16 -17.07
N ASN A 29 12.90 -15.08 -15.80
CA ASN A 29 12.17 -15.75 -14.73
C ASN A 29 10.85 -15.02 -14.42
N GLU A 30 10.08 -15.61 -13.51
CA GLU A 30 8.76 -15.17 -13.08
C GLU A 30 8.79 -13.75 -12.49
N PHE A 31 9.84 -13.43 -11.72
CA PHE A 31 10.01 -12.14 -11.05
C PHE A 31 10.51 -11.04 -12.00
N MET A 32 11.43 -11.35 -12.92
CA MET A 32 11.82 -10.45 -14.01
C MET A 32 10.60 -10.05 -14.85
N ARG A 33 9.70 -11.01 -15.12
CA ARG A 33 8.46 -10.75 -15.82
C ARG A 33 7.55 -9.81 -15.01
N ASP A 34 7.43 -10.01 -13.70
CA ASP A 34 6.64 -9.15 -12.83
C ASP A 34 7.19 -7.72 -12.80
N ARG A 35 8.51 -7.57 -12.66
CA ARG A 35 9.21 -6.28 -12.78
C ARG A 35 8.88 -5.56 -14.07
N ASP A 36 9.10 -6.22 -15.22
CA ASP A 36 8.84 -5.64 -16.53
C ASP A 36 7.35 -5.28 -16.68
N ASN A 37 6.46 -6.14 -16.21
CA ASN A 37 5.02 -5.91 -16.22
C ASN A 37 4.63 -4.66 -15.43
N ILE A 38 5.22 -4.43 -14.25
CA ILE A 38 4.98 -3.25 -13.42
C ILE A 38 5.44 -1.98 -14.16
N LEU A 39 6.64 -2.00 -14.74
CA LEU A 39 7.19 -0.87 -15.51
C LEU A 39 6.26 -0.44 -16.65
N TYR A 40 5.58 -1.39 -17.29
CA TYR A 40 4.63 -1.14 -18.38
C TYR A 40 3.19 -0.84 -17.91
N LEU A 41 2.96 -0.54 -16.64
CA LEU A 41 1.65 -0.10 -16.16
C LEU A 41 1.52 1.42 -16.20
N ASN A 42 0.35 1.89 -16.63
CA ASN A 42 -0.01 3.31 -16.48
C ASN A 42 0.03 3.76 -15.02
N ALA A 43 -0.24 2.86 -14.06
CA ALA A 43 -0.12 3.16 -12.64
C ALA A 43 1.32 3.52 -12.23
N PHE A 44 2.32 2.82 -12.76
CA PHE A 44 3.73 3.14 -12.55
C PHE A 44 4.10 4.48 -13.23
N LEU A 45 3.66 4.69 -14.48
CA LEU A 45 3.92 5.94 -15.20
C LEU A 45 3.38 7.19 -14.47
N ARG A 46 2.23 7.07 -13.80
CA ARG A 46 1.63 8.15 -13.01
C ARG A 46 2.46 8.58 -11.80
N LEU A 47 3.37 7.73 -11.32
CA LEU A 47 4.26 8.08 -10.19
C LEU A 47 5.16 9.27 -10.52
N SER A 48 5.45 9.53 -11.80
CA SER A 48 6.23 10.69 -12.24
C SER A 48 5.52 12.03 -11.96
N LEU A 49 4.20 12.01 -11.81
CA LEU A 49 3.35 13.18 -11.59
C LEU A 49 2.65 13.15 -10.22
N LYS A 50 3.16 12.36 -9.27
CA LYS A 50 2.73 12.34 -7.86
C LYS A 50 3.88 12.80 -6.98
N THR A 51 3.59 13.70 -6.04
CA THR A 51 4.60 14.23 -5.12
C THR A 51 5.03 13.21 -4.07
N GLN A 52 6.30 13.33 -3.67
CA GLN A 52 6.87 12.73 -2.47
C GLN A 52 7.16 13.90 -1.50
N VAL A 53 6.32 14.03 -0.46
CA VAL A 53 6.43 15.01 0.65
C VAL A 53 6.23 16.51 0.29
N VAL A 54 7.05 17.16 -0.54
CA VAL A 54 6.96 18.63 -0.75
C VAL A 54 6.68 19.06 -2.21
N THR A 55 5.76 20.03 -2.33
CA THR A 55 5.25 20.78 -3.51
C THR A 55 5.56 20.30 -4.92
N PHE A 56 4.48 20.07 -5.68
CA PHE A 56 4.50 20.12 -7.14
C PHE A 56 4.84 21.54 -7.63
N GLY A 57 5.86 21.66 -8.52
CA GLY A 57 6.02 22.82 -9.40
C GLY A 57 6.77 24.04 -8.84
N LYS A 58 7.50 23.94 -7.73
CA LYS A 58 8.39 25.04 -7.28
C LYS A 58 9.82 24.94 -7.83
N ASN A 59 10.28 23.74 -8.21
CA ASN A 59 11.63 23.50 -8.74
C ASN A 59 11.62 22.21 -9.59
N ASP A 60 12.26 22.23 -10.77
CA ASP A 60 12.36 21.07 -11.67
C ASP A 60 13.15 19.90 -11.07
N HIS A 61 13.91 20.16 -10.00
CA HIS A 61 14.68 19.16 -9.26
C HIS A 61 13.95 18.54 -8.07
N THR A 62 12.64 18.82 -7.87
CA THR A 62 11.88 18.15 -6.80
C THR A 62 11.66 16.68 -7.12
N ARG A 63 11.88 15.80 -6.13
CA ARG A 63 11.58 14.39 -6.26
C ARG A 63 10.08 14.13 -6.46
N ASN A 64 9.79 13.09 -7.21
CA ASN A 64 8.45 12.52 -7.34
C ASN A 64 8.46 11.07 -6.84
N ARG A 65 7.29 10.43 -6.82
CA ARG A 65 7.19 9.03 -6.36
C ARG A 65 7.96 8.06 -7.26
N MET A 66 8.11 8.37 -8.54
CA MET A 66 8.88 7.52 -9.46
C MET A 66 10.37 7.55 -9.11
N THR A 67 10.96 8.74 -8.86
CA THR A 67 12.36 8.84 -8.44
C THR A 67 12.59 8.16 -7.09
N HIS A 68 11.68 8.35 -6.13
CA HIS A 68 11.70 7.62 -4.86
C HIS A 68 11.68 6.11 -5.06
N THR A 69 10.77 5.61 -5.90
CA THR A 69 10.65 4.19 -6.21
C THR A 69 11.93 3.61 -6.83
N LEU A 70 12.63 4.37 -7.67
CA LEU A 70 13.90 3.97 -8.27
C LEU A 70 15.03 3.91 -7.22
N GLU A 71 15.08 4.86 -6.30
CA GLU A 71 16.04 4.86 -5.19
C GLU A 71 15.79 3.67 -4.24
N VAL A 72 14.52 3.39 -3.89
CA VAL A 72 14.13 2.20 -3.11
C VAL A 72 14.58 0.92 -3.82
N ALA A 73 14.37 0.80 -5.13
CA ALA A 73 14.81 -0.36 -5.90
C ALA A 73 16.33 -0.52 -5.87
N GLN A 74 17.09 0.57 -6.00
CA GLN A 74 18.56 0.55 -5.95
C GLN A 74 19.09 0.12 -4.58
N ILE A 75 18.55 0.68 -3.48
CA ILE A 75 18.91 0.32 -2.12
C ILE A 75 18.56 -1.14 -1.84
N ALA A 76 17.32 -1.56 -2.13
CA ALA A 76 16.83 -2.90 -1.85
C ALA A 76 17.65 -3.98 -2.61
N ARG A 77 17.92 -3.76 -3.90
CA ARG A 77 18.76 -4.68 -4.70
C ARG A 77 20.17 -4.80 -4.16
N THR A 78 20.76 -3.70 -3.69
CA THR A 78 22.09 -3.71 -3.09
C THR A 78 22.12 -4.60 -1.85
N MET A 79 21.16 -4.42 -0.95
CA MET A 79 21.04 -5.25 0.26
C MET A 79 20.77 -6.72 -0.08
N SER A 80 19.82 -6.99 -0.99
CA SER A 80 19.49 -8.36 -1.43
C SER A 80 20.69 -9.07 -2.05
N ARG A 81 21.50 -8.38 -2.87
CA ARG A 81 22.71 -8.95 -3.48
C ARG A 81 23.73 -9.37 -2.42
N VAL A 82 23.99 -8.51 -1.44
CA VAL A 82 24.94 -8.81 -0.36
C VAL A 82 24.46 -9.98 0.50
N LEU A 83 23.16 -10.04 0.80
CA LEU A 83 22.54 -11.14 1.56
C LEU A 83 22.40 -12.43 0.74
N GLY A 84 22.44 -12.36 -0.59
CA GLY A 84 22.25 -13.52 -1.48
C GLY A 84 20.79 -13.82 -1.84
N LEU A 85 19.87 -12.94 -1.50
CA LEU A 85 18.44 -13.03 -1.80
C LEU A 85 18.14 -12.89 -3.30
N ASP A 86 16.88 -13.06 -3.70
CA ASP A 86 16.45 -12.93 -5.09
C ASP A 86 16.32 -11.44 -5.50
N GLU A 87 17.30 -10.95 -6.27
CA GLU A 87 17.34 -9.55 -6.72
C GLU A 87 16.15 -9.16 -7.61
N ASP A 88 15.64 -10.10 -8.42
CA ASP A 88 14.56 -9.83 -9.37
C ASP A 88 13.23 -9.68 -8.63
N LEU A 89 12.96 -10.53 -7.62
CA LEU A 89 11.80 -10.37 -6.75
C LEU A 89 11.88 -9.06 -5.96
N THR A 90 13.03 -8.76 -5.37
CA THR A 90 13.24 -7.50 -4.63
C THR A 90 12.95 -6.29 -5.52
N GLU A 91 13.48 -6.27 -6.75
CA GLU A 91 13.25 -5.19 -7.70
C GLU A 91 11.77 -5.08 -8.10
N ALA A 92 11.10 -6.22 -8.38
CA ALA A 92 9.69 -6.23 -8.71
C ALA A 92 8.82 -5.66 -7.58
N ILE A 93 9.08 -6.06 -6.33
CA ILE A 93 8.37 -5.54 -5.16
C ILE A 93 8.64 -4.04 -4.99
N ALA A 94 9.90 -3.61 -5.08
CA ALA A 94 10.29 -2.22 -4.93
C ALA A 94 9.62 -1.33 -5.99
N LEU A 95 9.60 -1.72 -7.26
CA LEU A 95 8.91 -0.93 -8.30
C LEU A 95 7.39 -0.89 -8.13
N GLY A 96 6.81 -1.92 -7.50
CA GLY A 96 5.38 -2.05 -7.30
C GLY A 96 4.84 -1.45 -6.00
N HIS A 97 5.68 -1.15 -5.02
CA HIS A 97 5.22 -0.82 -3.66
C HIS A 97 4.29 0.40 -3.62
N ASP A 98 4.60 1.41 -4.45
CA ASP A 98 3.99 2.73 -4.38
C ASP A 98 2.92 3.00 -5.46
N ILE A 99 2.69 2.07 -6.38
CA ILE A 99 1.72 2.22 -7.50
C ILE A 99 0.27 2.48 -7.03
N GLY A 100 -0.04 2.12 -5.78
CA GLY A 100 -1.34 2.29 -5.16
C GLY A 100 -1.56 3.63 -4.49
N HIS A 101 -0.56 4.51 -4.48
CA HIS A 101 -0.65 5.78 -3.77
C HIS A 101 -1.67 6.72 -4.38
N THR A 102 -2.43 7.44 -3.55
CA THR A 102 -3.32 8.54 -3.96
C THR A 102 -2.52 9.76 -4.42
N PRO A 103 -3.15 10.70 -5.15
CA PRO A 103 -2.62 12.05 -5.25
C PRO A 103 -2.38 12.67 -3.87
N PHE A 104 -1.40 13.56 -3.77
CA PHE A 104 -0.96 14.24 -2.54
C PHE A 104 -0.48 13.32 -1.41
N GLY A 105 0.05 12.15 -1.77
CA GLY A 105 0.68 11.26 -0.80
C GLY A 105 -0.24 10.85 0.35
N HIS A 106 0.33 10.74 1.55
CA HIS A 106 -0.38 10.21 2.73
C HIS A 106 -1.62 11.01 3.10
N VAL A 107 -1.69 12.29 2.72
CA VAL A 107 -2.88 13.12 2.95
C VAL A 107 -4.06 12.56 2.18
N GLY A 108 -3.91 12.30 0.88
CA GLY A 108 -4.97 11.72 0.06
C GLY A 108 -5.39 10.34 0.57
N GLU A 109 -4.43 9.54 1.04
CA GLU A 109 -4.69 8.21 1.60
C GLU A 109 -5.53 8.32 2.88
N ARG A 110 -5.15 9.21 3.81
CA ARG A 110 -5.90 9.50 5.03
C ARG A 110 -7.30 10.01 4.71
N THR A 111 -7.43 10.95 3.79
CA THR A 111 -8.71 11.53 3.39
C THR A 111 -9.64 10.48 2.80
N LEU A 112 -9.18 9.66 1.84
CA LEU A 112 -10.01 8.58 1.30
C LEU A 112 -10.35 7.52 2.36
N ASN A 113 -9.43 7.21 3.27
CA ASN A 113 -9.71 6.29 4.36
C ASN A 113 -10.78 6.83 5.31
N MET A 114 -10.75 8.13 5.61
CA MET A 114 -11.75 8.80 6.43
C MET A 114 -13.13 8.80 5.74
N LEU A 115 -13.18 9.20 4.47
CA LEU A 115 -14.41 9.21 3.67
C LEU A 115 -15.03 7.80 3.63
N THR A 116 -14.21 6.76 3.42
CA THR A 116 -14.70 5.37 3.33
C THR A 116 -14.98 4.71 4.68
N ASN A 117 -14.52 5.26 5.80
CA ASN A 117 -14.79 4.74 7.15
C ASN A 117 -15.96 5.42 7.85
N ASN A 118 -16.76 6.20 7.12
CA ASN A 118 -17.89 6.97 7.66
C ASN A 118 -17.47 8.05 8.66
N CYS A 119 -16.26 8.57 8.52
CA CYS A 119 -15.73 9.65 9.36
C CYS A 119 -16.33 11.02 9.07
N GLU A 120 -16.83 11.17 7.86
CA GLU A 120 -17.37 12.41 7.33
C GLU A 120 -18.74 12.11 6.70
N THR A 121 -19.58 11.31 7.39
CA THR A 121 -20.91 10.88 6.89
C THR A 121 -21.82 12.05 6.56
N ALA A 122 -21.73 13.15 7.30
CA ALA A 122 -22.46 14.39 6.98
C ALA A 122 -22.09 14.96 5.60
N SER A 123 -20.86 14.72 5.13
CA SER A 123 -20.37 15.18 3.83
C SER A 123 -20.75 14.25 2.67
N ILE A 124 -20.99 12.96 2.95
CA ILE A 124 -21.27 11.91 1.94
C ILE A 124 -22.76 11.55 1.89
N GLY A 125 -23.51 11.74 2.97
CA GLY A 125 -24.93 11.41 3.06
C GLY A 125 -25.25 9.91 3.07
N TYR A 126 -24.24 9.04 3.23
CA TYR A 126 -24.41 7.59 3.19
C TYR A 126 -23.53 6.85 4.21
N ASN A 127 -24.10 5.84 4.87
CA ASN A 127 -23.40 4.98 5.82
C ASN A 127 -22.88 3.73 5.10
N ILE A 128 -21.59 3.71 4.81
CA ILE A 128 -20.92 2.60 4.10
C ILE A 128 -20.90 1.34 4.99
N PRO A 129 -21.29 0.15 4.51
CA PRO A 129 -21.20 -1.09 5.29
C PRO A 129 -19.74 -1.48 5.56
N LYS A 130 -19.47 -2.11 6.70
CA LYS A 130 -18.11 -2.39 7.21
C LYS A 130 -17.20 -3.10 6.20
N ASN A 131 -17.70 -4.12 5.51
CA ASN A 131 -16.98 -4.89 4.49
C ASN A 131 -16.60 -4.07 3.24
N TYR A 132 -17.10 -2.85 3.11
CA TYR A 132 -16.75 -1.89 2.08
C TYR A 132 -16.11 -0.64 2.64
N ARG A 133 -15.52 -0.68 3.84
CA ARG A 133 -14.81 0.45 4.44
C ARG A 133 -13.30 0.36 4.26
N GLY A 134 -12.63 1.50 4.30
CA GLY A 134 -11.19 1.59 4.31
C GLY A 134 -10.51 1.91 3.00
N PHE A 135 -9.36 2.56 3.14
CA PHE A 135 -8.40 2.79 2.09
C PHE A 135 -6.99 2.70 2.66
N LYS A 136 -6.10 2.01 1.94
CA LYS A 136 -4.67 1.92 2.24
C LYS A 136 -3.90 1.74 0.94
N HIS A 137 -2.78 2.46 0.77
CA HIS A 137 -2.06 2.52 -0.52
C HIS A 137 -1.50 1.15 -0.96
N ASN A 138 -0.84 0.41 -0.06
CA ASN A 138 -0.31 -0.94 -0.32
C ASN A 138 -1.39 -1.93 -0.80
N LEU A 139 -2.56 -1.93 -0.16
CA LEU A 139 -3.71 -2.76 -0.55
C LEU A 139 -4.32 -2.32 -1.88
N ASN A 140 -4.38 -1.01 -2.14
CA ASN A 140 -4.80 -0.48 -3.44
C ASN A 140 -3.80 -0.83 -4.55
N GLY A 141 -2.49 -0.86 -4.26
CA GLY A 141 -1.46 -1.28 -5.20
C GLY A 141 -1.67 -2.73 -5.64
N MET A 142 -1.89 -3.62 -4.68
CA MET A 142 -2.24 -5.01 -4.94
C MET A 142 -3.54 -5.15 -5.75
N ARG A 143 -4.58 -4.37 -5.44
CA ARG A 143 -5.81 -4.30 -6.26
C ARG A 143 -5.51 -3.95 -7.71
N ILE A 144 -4.71 -2.90 -7.96
CA ILE A 144 -4.35 -2.46 -9.32
C ILE A 144 -3.68 -3.60 -10.11
N LEU A 145 -2.79 -4.36 -9.45
CA LEU A 145 -2.10 -5.49 -10.07
C LEU A 145 -3.00 -6.70 -10.31
N VAL A 146 -3.96 -6.97 -9.43
CA VAL A 146 -4.89 -8.09 -9.58
C VAL A 146 -5.98 -7.80 -10.61
N GLU A 147 -6.48 -6.56 -10.67
CA GLU A 147 -7.60 -6.18 -11.55
C GLU A 147 -7.16 -5.80 -12.97
N THR A 148 -5.87 -5.76 -13.27
CA THR A 148 -5.41 -5.48 -14.63
C THR A 148 -5.79 -6.62 -15.58
N LYS A 149 -6.34 -6.26 -16.75
CA LYS A 149 -6.89 -7.23 -17.70
C LYS A 149 -5.83 -7.95 -18.55
N SER A 150 -4.60 -7.44 -18.59
CA SER A 150 -3.57 -7.87 -19.56
C SER A 150 -2.35 -8.54 -18.94
N LYS A 151 -2.18 -8.43 -17.62
CA LYS A 151 -0.97 -8.85 -16.92
C LYS A 151 -1.36 -9.70 -15.71
N SER A 152 -0.44 -10.52 -15.26
CA SER A 152 -0.59 -11.31 -14.06
C SER A 152 0.68 -11.26 -13.24
N PHE A 153 0.58 -11.39 -11.92
CA PHE A 153 1.69 -11.24 -11.01
C PHE A 153 1.77 -12.43 -10.07
N THR A 154 2.99 -12.74 -9.65
CA THR A 154 3.28 -13.78 -8.66
C THR A 154 2.76 -13.37 -7.27
N ASN A 155 2.27 -14.36 -6.53
CA ASN A 155 1.84 -14.21 -5.14
C ASN A 155 2.93 -13.60 -4.23
N PHE A 156 4.21 -13.96 -4.43
CA PHE A 156 5.34 -13.37 -3.68
C PHE A 156 5.52 -11.87 -3.95
N THR A 157 5.41 -11.43 -5.21
CA THR A 157 5.47 -10.00 -5.56
C THR A 157 4.29 -9.25 -4.92
N LEU A 158 3.09 -9.82 -5.00
CA LEU A 158 1.90 -9.25 -4.36
C LEU A 158 2.03 -9.19 -2.83
N PHE A 159 2.60 -10.23 -2.20
CA PHE A 159 2.86 -10.25 -0.76
C PHE A 159 3.80 -9.11 -0.37
N GLY A 160 4.91 -8.94 -1.10
CA GLY A 160 5.87 -7.87 -0.81
C GLY A 160 5.26 -6.49 -0.94
N ILE A 161 4.47 -6.25 -1.99
CA ILE A 161 3.77 -4.99 -2.21
C ILE A 161 2.73 -4.73 -1.11
N VAL A 162 2.09 -5.76 -0.55
CA VAL A 162 1.17 -5.57 0.58
C VAL A 162 1.93 -5.32 1.88
N ASN A 163 3.06 -5.98 2.12
CA ASN A 163 3.75 -6.00 3.41
C ASN A 163 4.89 -4.98 3.55
N HIS A 164 5.17 -4.17 2.52
CA HIS A 164 6.14 -3.07 2.62
C HIS A 164 5.71 -1.98 3.62
N SER A 165 4.43 -1.89 3.95
CA SER A 165 3.86 -0.92 4.90
C SER A 165 2.86 -1.62 5.83
N GLU A 166 2.47 -0.93 6.91
CA GLU A 166 1.46 -1.45 7.82
C GLU A 166 0.12 -1.70 7.11
N MET A 167 -0.48 -2.87 7.38
CA MET A 167 -1.76 -3.27 6.75
C MET A 167 -2.97 -2.61 7.40
N THR A 168 -2.79 -2.04 8.60
CA THR A 168 -3.84 -1.37 9.37
C THR A 168 -3.41 0.03 9.71
N TRP A 169 -4.37 0.92 9.91
CA TRP A 169 -4.07 2.18 10.58
C TRP A 169 -3.91 1.91 12.07
N GLY A 170 -2.97 2.61 12.71
CA GLY A 170 -2.80 2.57 14.17
C GLY A 170 -4.08 2.94 14.92
N GLU A 171 -4.16 2.49 16.18
CA GLU A 171 -5.24 2.88 17.10
C GLU A 171 -5.19 4.39 17.33
N ASN A 172 -6.17 5.12 16.81
CA ASN A 172 -6.22 6.57 16.91
C ASN A 172 -7.44 7.01 17.74
N CYS A 173 -7.23 8.09 18.51
CA CYS A 173 -8.18 8.66 19.45
C CYS A 173 -9.35 9.38 18.76
N LYS A 174 -10.54 9.41 19.39
CA LYS A 174 -11.69 10.21 18.95
C LYS A 174 -11.30 11.70 18.75
N GLY A 175 -11.95 12.34 17.77
CA GLY A 175 -11.88 13.78 17.54
C GLY A 175 -12.20 14.62 18.79
N TRP A 176 -11.80 15.89 18.75
CA TRP A 176 -11.92 16.86 19.85
C TRP A 176 -13.38 17.13 20.30
N ASP A 177 -14.37 16.67 19.52
CA ASP A 177 -15.80 16.89 19.73
C ASP A 177 -16.54 15.77 20.47
N GLY A 178 -15.87 14.66 20.81
CA GLY A 178 -16.46 13.58 21.60
C GLY A 178 -17.59 12.81 20.91
N THR A 179 -17.87 13.06 19.63
CA THR A 179 -18.87 12.31 18.88
C THR A 179 -18.26 10.99 18.39
N ASP A 180 -19.02 9.89 18.45
CA ASP A 180 -18.61 8.66 17.78
C ASP A 180 -18.39 8.97 16.30
N THR A 181 -17.39 8.30 15.71
CA THR A 181 -17.11 8.23 14.26
C THR A 181 -16.07 9.20 13.67
N CYS A 182 -14.90 9.37 14.30
CA CYS A 182 -13.62 8.98 13.66
C CYS A 182 -12.35 9.57 14.28
N PRO A 183 -11.20 8.94 14.03
CA PRO A 183 -9.95 9.41 14.59
C PRO A 183 -9.47 10.72 13.96
N THR A 184 -9.19 11.72 14.79
CA THR A 184 -8.28 12.79 14.39
C THR A 184 -6.85 12.32 14.67
N PRO A 185 -5.89 12.53 13.76
CA PRO A 185 -4.48 12.40 14.11
C PRO A 185 -4.13 13.59 15.03
N THR A 186 -4.40 13.47 16.33
CA THR A 186 -3.81 14.41 17.30
C THR A 186 -2.39 13.96 17.60
N THR A 187 -1.48 14.94 17.63
CA THR A 187 -0.06 14.78 17.96
C THR A 187 0.21 14.35 19.41
N SER A 188 -0.84 14.14 20.22
CA SER A 188 -0.71 13.79 21.64
C SER A 188 -1.16 12.35 21.93
N ARG A 189 -0.17 11.47 22.08
CA ARG A 189 -0.28 10.09 22.60
C ARG A 189 -0.65 10.04 24.11
N ARG A 190 -1.71 10.70 24.56
CA ARG A 190 -2.19 10.55 25.95
C ARG A 190 -3.40 9.62 25.98
N SER A 191 -3.23 8.49 26.68
CA SER A 191 -4.24 7.54 27.20
C SER A 191 -5.68 7.84 26.78
N CYS A 192 -6.20 7.09 25.81
CA CYS A 192 -7.59 7.19 25.37
C CYS A 192 -8.38 5.93 25.82
N PRO A 193 -9.49 6.08 26.56
CA PRO A 193 -10.23 4.94 27.08
C PRO A 193 -11.01 4.12 26.03
N ASN A 194 -11.22 4.63 24.81
CA ASN A 194 -12.08 4.01 23.78
C ASN A 194 -11.46 4.13 22.37
N HIS A 195 -10.76 3.09 21.93
CA HIS A 195 -10.09 3.02 20.63
C HIS A 195 -11.09 2.68 19.49
N GLY A 196 -11.19 3.54 18.47
CA GLY A 196 -11.91 3.22 17.24
C GLY A 196 -10.95 2.66 16.19
N LYS A 197 -11.15 1.40 15.76
CA LYS A 197 -10.37 0.82 14.65
C LYS A 197 -10.94 1.30 13.31
N THR A 198 -10.12 1.88 12.44
CA THR A 198 -10.51 2.05 11.03
C THR A 198 -10.40 0.71 10.32
N TYR A 199 -11.36 0.41 9.46
CA TYR A 199 -11.47 -0.83 8.73
C TYR A 199 -10.75 -0.74 7.38
N VAL A 200 -10.32 -1.88 6.85
CA VAL A 200 -9.76 -2.05 5.48
C VAL A 200 -10.36 -3.27 4.78
N ASP A 201 -11.50 -3.75 5.30
CA ASP A 201 -12.15 -5.02 4.98
C ASP A 201 -12.53 -5.14 3.48
N PHE A 202 -12.65 -4.02 2.76
CA PHE A 202 -12.85 -4.03 1.30
C PHE A 202 -11.81 -4.86 0.55
N TYR A 203 -10.58 -4.87 1.05
CA TYR A 203 -9.46 -5.57 0.41
C TYR A 203 -9.37 -7.05 0.78
N ASP A 204 -10.20 -7.55 1.70
CA ASP A 204 -10.14 -8.95 2.18
C ASP A 204 -10.32 -9.96 1.05
N LYS A 205 -11.13 -9.63 0.04
CA LYS A 205 -11.36 -10.47 -1.14
C LYS A 205 -10.10 -10.72 -1.98
N TYR A 206 -9.07 -9.88 -1.83
CA TYR A 206 -7.82 -10.03 -2.57
C TYR A 206 -6.74 -10.77 -1.77
N LYS A 207 -6.96 -11.08 -0.49
CA LYS A 207 -5.97 -11.76 0.36
C LYS A 207 -5.46 -13.07 -0.25
N LYS A 208 -6.37 -13.84 -0.84
CA LYS A 208 -6.07 -15.10 -1.52
C LYS A 208 -5.00 -15.01 -2.62
N PHE A 209 -4.78 -13.84 -3.23
CA PHE A 209 -3.85 -13.71 -4.36
C PHE A 209 -2.38 -13.63 -3.93
N TYR A 210 -2.11 -13.31 -2.67
CA TYR A 210 -0.75 -13.33 -2.12
C TYR A 210 -0.54 -14.50 -1.14
N CYS A 211 -1.47 -15.45 -1.10
CA CYS A 211 -1.35 -16.67 -0.32
C CYS A 211 -1.05 -17.87 -1.21
N VAL A 212 -0.23 -18.79 -0.73
CA VAL A 212 -0.14 -20.18 -1.19
C VAL A 212 -1.41 -20.91 -0.79
N ASN A 213 -2.00 -21.65 -1.73
CA ASN A 213 -3.24 -22.43 -1.54
C ASN A 213 -4.44 -21.59 -1.03
N GLY A 214 -4.39 -20.27 -1.19
CA GLY A 214 -5.44 -19.34 -0.76
C GLY A 214 -5.45 -18.99 0.73
N THR A 215 -4.58 -19.61 1.56
CA THR A 215 -4.56 -19.42 3.02
C THR A 215 -3.21 -18.97 3.55
N ASP A 216 -2.13 -19.65 3.18
CA ASP A 216 -0.80 -19.45 3.77
C ASP A 216 -0.08 -18.30 3.08
N PRO A 217 0.36 -17.23 3.78
CA PRO A 217 1.00 -16.09 3.12
C PRO A 217 2.25 -16.48 2.32
N ALA A 218 2.39 -16.01 1.08
CA ALA A 218 3.59 -16.19 0.25
C ALA A 218 4.70 -15.19 0.67
N TRP A 219 5.13 -15.31 1.92
CA TRP A 219 6.12 -14.44 2.54
C TRP A 219 7.53 -14.61 1.95
N SER A 220 8.33 -13.55 2.00
CA SER A 220 9.72 -13.57 1.52
C SER A 220 10.60 -12.63 2.33
N PHE A 221 11.91 -12.89 2.40
CA PHE A 221 12.85 -11.98 3.06
C PHE A 221 13.00 -10.68 2.24
N GLU A 222 12.92 -10.79 0.92
CA GLU A 222 12.93 -9.71 -0.06
C GLU A 222 11.87 -8.63 0.27
N ALA A 223 10.67 -9.05 0.69
CA ALA A 223 9.61 -8.13 1.11
C ALA A 223 10.03 -7.23 2.30
N TYR A 224 10.73 -7.81 3.28
CA TYR A 224 11.21 -7.07 4.44
C TYR A 224 12.40 -6.17 4.11
N ILE A 225 13.26 -6.58 3.16
CA ILE A 225 14.32 -5.73 2.63
C ILE A 225 13.74 -4.50 1.94
N VAL A 226 12.71 -4.67 1.09
CA VAL A 226 12.07 -3.52 0.42
C VAL A 226 11.46 -2.56 1.43
N ARG A 227 10.82 -3.08 2.49
CA ARG A 227 10.28 -2.25 3.56
C ARG A 227 11.34 -1.36 4.21
N TRP A 228 12.52 -1.91 4.50
CA TRP A 228 13.63 -1.13 5.04
C TRP A 228 14.22 -0.17 4.02
N ALA A 229 14.34 -0.58 2.76
CA ALA A 229 14.81 0.28 1.69
C ALA A 229 13.90 1.52 1.50
N ASP A 230 12.58 1.36 1.63
CA ASP A 230 11.61 2.45 1.65
C ASP A 230 11.87 3.41 2.82
N GLU A 231 12.03 2.90 4.05
CA GLU A 231 12.36 3.75 5.21
C GLU A 231 13.68 4.50 5.04
N ILE A 232 14.75 3.84 4.52
CA ILE A 232 16.03 4.50 4.24
C ILE A 232 15.84 5.61 3.20
N ALA A 233 15.08 5.32 2.13
CA ALA A 233 14.79 6.27 1.06
C ALA A 233 14.11 7.53 1.60
N GLN A 234 13.07 7.34 2.42
CA GLN A 234 12.35 8.43 3.07
C GLN A 234 13.28 9.28 3.95
N ARG A 235 14.26 8.68 4.65
CA ARG A 235 15.10 9.41 5.61
C ARG A 235 16.07 10.35 4.91
N HIS A 236 16.64 9.91 3.79
CA HIS A 236 17.53 10.78 3.03
C HIS A 236 16.75 11.86 2.26
N HIS A 237 15.51 11.58 1.83
CA HIS A 237 14.62 12.60 1.25
C HIS A 237 14.31 13.70 2.25
N ASP A 238 13.87 13.31 3.44
CA ASP A 238 13.56 14.25 4.53
C ASP A 238 14.77 15.13 4.85
N ILE A 239 15.97 14.56 4.93
CA ILE A 239 17.22 15.29 5.15
C ILE A 239 17.49 16.29 4.03
N GLU A 240 17.37 15.86 2.78
CA GLU A 240 17.60 16.71 1.62
C GLU A 240 16.58 17.85 1.57
N ASP A 241 15.30 17.58 1.76
CA ASP A 241 14.23 18.58 1.78
C ASP A 241 14.43 19.57 2.93
N ALA A 242 14.79 19.08 4.12
CA ALA A 242 15.05 19.93 5.29
C ALA A 242 16.23 20.89 5.04
N ILE A 243 17.29 20.41 4.39
CA ILE A 243 18.42 21.25 4.01
C ILE A 243 17.99 22.20 2.88
N ALA A 244 17.44 21.70 1.77
CA ALA A 244 17.08 22.45 0.58
C ALA A 244 16.15 23.63 0.89
N LEU A 245 15.12 23.38 1.71
CA LEU A 245 14.14 24.37 2.15
C LEU A 245 14.61 25.24 3.33
N ASN A 246 15.84 25.05 3.81
CA ASN A 246 16.42 25.74 4.97
C ASN A 246 15.56 25.60 6.25
N LEU A 247 14.90 24.44 6.42
CA LEU A 247 14.10 24.16 7.62
C LEU A 247 14.98 23.84 8.83
N ILE A 248 16.21 23.37 8.59
CA ILE A 248 17.22 23.12 9.62
C ILE A 248 18.58 23.67 9.19
N ASN A 249 19.37 24.14 10.16
CA ASN A 249 20.74 24.52 9.92
C ASN A 249 21.60 23.26 9.65
N ILE A 250 22.43 23.26 8.61
CA ILE A 250 23.29 22.14 8.26
C ILE A 250 24.20 21.71 9.42
N ASN A 251 24.77 22.65 10.18
CA ASN A 251 25.60 22.34 11.34
C ASN A 251 24.80 21.67 12.46
N GLU A 252 23.54 22.09 12.64
CA GLU A 252 22.66 21.46 13.61
C GLU A 252 22.28 20.05 13.19
N LEU A 253 21.95 19.86 11.90
CA LEU A 253 21.65 18.55 11.35
C LEU A 253 22.85 17.59 11.42
N PHE A 254 24.05 18.08 11.13
CA PHE A 254 25.28 17.30 11.26
C PHE A 254 25.52 16.81 12.69
N LYS A 255 25.37 17.70 13.69
CA LYS A 255 25.44 17.30 15.11
C LYS A 255 24.37 16.26 15.46
N ARG A 256 23.18 16.39 14.90
CA ARG A 256 22.08 15.42 15.11
C ARG A 256 22.33 14.07 14.41
N ALA A 257 23.19 14.02 13.39
CA ALA A 257 23.59 12.79 12.71
C ALA A 257 24.84 12.12 13.34
N GLU A 258 25.53 12.79 14.27
CA GLU A 258 26.69 12.23 15.00
C GLU A 258 26.42 10.86 15.65
N PRO A 259 25.25 10.57 16.26
CA PRO A 259 24.96 9.25 16.79
C PRO A 259 25.05 8.11 15.76
N ILE A 260 24.79 8.40 14.48
CA ILE A 260 24.90 7.43 13.38
C ILE A 260 26.36 7.01 13.20
N TYR A 261 27.27 7.97 13.24
CA TYR A 261 28.71 7.73 13.15
C TYR A 261 29.25 7.06 14.41
N MET A 262 28.82 7.50 15.60
CA MET A 262 29.23 6.89 16.86
C MET A 262 28.84 5.41 16.93
N LEU A 263 27.65 5.04 16.45
CA LEU A 263 27.18 3.66 16.40
C LEU A 263 28.13 2.74 15.62
N TYR A 264 28.70 3.21 14.50
CA TYR A 264 29.68 2.46 13.75
C TYR A 264 30.91 2.13 14.60
N ASN A 265 31.51 3.16 15.21
CA ASN A 265 32.74 3.01 15.98
C ASN A 265 32.52 2.17 17.24
N SER A 266 31.37 2.34 17.91
CA SER A 266 31.06 1.59 19.14
C SER A 266 30.86 0.09 18.90
N TYR A 267 30.50 -0.32 17.68
CA TYR A 267 30.20 -1.71 17.33
C TYR A 267 30.99 -2.20 16.12
N GLU A 268 32.15 -1.59 15.83
CA GLU A 268 32.94 -1.86 14.62
C GLU A 268 33.23 -3.36 14.44
N THR A 269 33.64 -4.04 15.52
CA THR A 269 33.89 -5.48 15.52
C THR A 269 32.65 -6.27 15.12
N PHE A 270 31.48 -5.94 15.69
CA PHE A 270 30.23 -6.62 15.36
C PHE A 270 29.86 -6.44 13.89
N TRP A 271 30.00 -5.22 13.36
CA TRP A 271 29.74 -4.92 11.96
C TRP A 271 30.70 -5.69 11.03
N ARG A 272 32.00 -5.69 11.35
CA ARG A 272 33.04 -6.42 10.59
C ARG A 272 32.80 -7.93 10.56
N GLU A 273 32.35 -8.53 11.66
CA GLU A 273 32.10 -9.97 11.76
C GLU A 273 30.82 -10.43 11.03
N ASN A 274 29.88 -9.51 10.79
CA ASN A 274 28.56 -9.85 10.26
C ASN A 274 28.25 -9.25 8.89
N VAL A 275 29.11 -8.41 8.31
CA VAL A 275 28.99 -8.01 6.91
C VAL A 275 30.04 -8.75 6.10
N PRO A 276 29.69 -9.38 4.96
CA PRO A 276 30.68 -9.84 4.00
C PRO A 276 31.32 -8.61 3.34
N MET A 277 32.33 -8.00 3.96
CA MET A 277 33.08 -6.87 3.42
C MET A 277 34.44 -7.32 2.86
N ASN A 278 34.75 -6.82 1.65
CA ASN A 278 36.14 -6.49 1.33
C ASN A 278 36.45 -5.21 2.10
N ASP A 279 37.50 -5.24 2.89
CA ASP A 279 38.01 -4.18 3.76
C ASP A 279 37.77 -2.78 3.17
N ASP A 280 36.90 -1.95 3.80
CA ASP A 280 37.12 -0.52 3.67
C ASP A 280 36.46 0.36 4.74
N SER A 281 37.31 1.28 5.19
CA SER A 281 37.15 2.45 6.06
C SER A 281 36.09 3.48 5.63
N ASN A 282 35.08 3.08 4.86
CA ASN A 282 34.23 3.98 4.08
C ASN A 282 33.34 4.89 4.93
N ILE A 283 32.72 4.42 6.01
CA ILE A 283 31.81 5.24 6.84
C ILE A 283 32.58 6.35 7.56
N THR A 284 33.72 6.03 8.18
CA THR A 284 34.58 7.01 8.83
C THR A 284 35.13 8.03 7.84
N HIS A 285 35.58 7.57 6.67
CA HIS A 285 36.03 8.46 5.60
C HIS A 285 34.92 9.41 5.15
N LYS A 286 33.70 8.90 4.90
CA LYS A 286 32.54 9.71 4.54
C LYS A 286 32.15 10.72 5.61
N TRP A 287 32.21 10.34 6.88
CA TRP A 287 31.97 11.26 7.99
C TRP A 287 32.98 12.41 8.01
N THR A 288 34.28 12.10 7.88
CA THR A 288 35.34 13.11 7.80
C THR A 288 35.15 14.02 6.59
N MET A 289 34.91 13.45 5.41
CA MET A 289 34.62 14.23 4.21
C MET A 289 33.40 15.14 4.39
N LEU A 290 32.32 14.65 5.00
CA LEU A 290 31.13 15.44 5.28
C LEU A 290 31.45 16.62 6.21
N ASN A 291 32.19 16.39 7.29
CA ASN A 291 32.62 17.43 8.22
C ASN A 291 33.45 18.53 7.52
N ASP A 292 34.40 18.11 6.67
CA ASP A 292 35.22 19.03 5.89
C ASP A 292 34.36 19.86 4.93
N SER A 293 33.39 19.23 4.27
CA SER A 293 32.43 19.89 3.36
C SER A 293 31.62 20.97 4.06
N ILE A 294 31.16 20.70 5.27
CA ILE A 294 30.37 21.64 6.06
C ILE A 294 31.23 22.84 6.48
N THR A 295 32.50 22.58 6.81
CA THR A 295 33.48 23.62 7.10
C THR A 295 33.74 24.50 5.88
N GLU A 296 33.90 23.91 4.70
CA GLU A 296 34.10 24.65 3.45
C GLU A 296 32.85 25.42 3.01
N TYR A 297 31.67 24.84 3.18
CA TYR A 297 30.38 25.51 2.95
C TYR A 297 30.21 26.74 3.85
N THR A 298 30.56 26.62 5.14
CA THR A 298 30.50 27.75 6.08
C THR A 298 31.47 28.87 5.68
N LYS A 299 32.59 28.52 5.03
CA LYS A 299 33.56 29.46 4.44
C LYS A 299 33.16 29.96 3.04
N GLN A 300 31.96 29.64 2.56
CA GLN A 300 31.44 29.98 1.22
C GLN A 300 32.32 29.47 0.06
N LYS A 301 33.08 28.38 0.29
CA LYS A 301 33.94 27.76 -0.73
C LYS A 301 33.28 26.61 -1.48
N LEU A 302 32.15 26.12 -0.97
CA LEU A 302 31.46 24.95 -1.48
C LEU A 302 29.96 25.24 -1.66
N GLY A 303 29.37 24.67 -2.71
CA GLY A 303 27.94 24.70 -2.94
C GLY A 303 27.17 23.85 -1.93
N LYS A 304 25.94 24.25 -1.64
CA LYS A 304 25.03 23.56 -0.71
C LYS A 304 24.66 22.16 -1.20
N ASP A 305 24.52 22.00 -2.51
CA ASP A 305 24.28 20.77 -3.26
C ASP A 305 25.34 19.69 -2.98
N ILE A 306 26.62 20.05 -2.93
CA ILE A 306 27.70 19.10 -2.64
C ILE A 306 27.61 18.60 -1.18
N VAL A 307 27.22 19.47 -0.25
CA VAL A 307 27.03 19.07 1.15
C VAL A 307 25.84 18.12 1.27
N ILE A 308 24.73 18.41 0.58
CA ILE A 308 23.55 17.53 0.53
C ILE A 308 23.94 16.15 0.01
N ASP A 309 24.62 16.08 -1.15
CA ASP A 309 25.06 14.82 -1.75
C ASP A 309 25.91 13.98 -0.79
N ARG A 310 26.92 14.59 -0.17
CA ARG A 310 27.79 13.91 0.81
C ARG A 310 27.01 13.46 2.05
N PHE A 311 26.02 14.23 2.50
CA PHE A 311 25.17 13.87 3.64
C PHE A 311 24.28 12.67 3.30
N VAL A 312 23.59 12.72 2.16
CA VAL A 312 22.73 11.64 1.66
C VAL A 312 23.55 10.36 1.48
N SER A 313 24.72 10.47 0.85
CA SER A 313 25.65 9.36 0.65
C SER A 313 26.15 8.75 1.97
N PHE A 314 26.41 9.57 2.99
CA PHE A 314 26.76 9.08 4.32
C PHE A 314 25.60 8.31 4.99
N ILE A 315 24.37 8.85 4.92
CA ILE A 315 23.18 8.23 5.52
C ILE A 315 22.87 6.89 4.86
N VAL A 316 22.75 6.87 3.54
CA VAL A 316 22.38 5.65 2.79
C VAL A 316 23.39 4.54 3.04
N ASP A 317 24.69 4.81 2.91
CA ASP A 317 25.71 3.79 3.12
C ASP A 317 25.77 3.30 4.58
N SER A 318 25.61 4.20 5.55
CA SER A 318 25.59 3.82 6.97
C SER A 318 24.43 2.87 7.26
N TYR A 319 23.22 3.24 6.83
CA TYR A 319 22.02 2.41 7.02
C TYR A 319 22.10 1.08 6.28
N VAL A 320 22.52 1.07 5.01
CA VAL A 320 22.70 -0.15 4.23
C VAL A 320 23.70 -1.08 4.91
N THR A 321 24.82 -0.54 5.41
CA THR A 321 25.83 -1.33 6.12
C THR A 321 25.27 -1.94 7.41
N TYR A 322 24.67 -1.12 8.28
CA TYR A 322 24.15 -1.57 9.57
C TYR A 322 23.03 -2.59 9.40
N LEU A 323 22.06 -2.31 8.53
CA LEU A 323 20.93 -3.21 8.32
C LEU A 323 21.35 -4.52 7.65
N THR A 324 22.32 -4.49 6.74
CA THR A 324 22.86 -5.72 6.14
C THR A 324 23.54 -6.60 7.21
N ALA A 325 24.28 -5.99 8.14
CA ALA A 325 24.90 -6.71 9.25
C ALA A 325 23.84 -7.29 10.20
N ILE A 326 22.83 -6.48 10.56
CA ILE A 326 21.71 -6.89 11.41
C ILE A 326 20.96 -8.05 10.75
N PHE A 327 20.62 -7.96 9.46
CA PHE A 327 19.94 -9.06 8.78
C PHE A 327 20.82 -10.30 8.65
N THR A 328 22.11 -10.15 8.43
CA THR A 328 23.03 -11.30 8.45
C THR A 328 23.01 -12.00 9.81
N TYR A 329 23.04 -11.23 10.90
CA TYR A 329 22.90 -11.76 12.26
C TYR A 329 21.54 -12.43 12.49
N LEU A 330 20.44 -11.79 12.11
CA LEU A 330 19.09 -12.34 12.26
C LEU A 330 18.86 -13.60 11.43
N ILE A 331 19.44 -13.68 10.24
CA ILE A 331 19.40 -14.89 9.39
C ILE A 331 20.16 -16.03 10.06
N LYS A 332 21.32 -15.77 10.68
CA LYS A 332 22.05 -16.78 11.47
C LYS A 332 21.21 -17.30 12.64
N ILE A 333 20.51 -16.42 13.36
CA ILE A 333 19.61 -16.82 14.45
C ILE A 333 18.44 -17.67 13.91
N PHE A 334 17.79 -17.19 12.85
CA PHE A 334 16.66 -17.88 12.23
C PHE A 334 17.02 -19.32 11.84
N ARG A 335 18.21 -19.54 11.28
CA ARG A 335 18.73 -20.88 10.98
C ARG A 335 18.91 -21.78 12.21
N ASN A 336 19.26 -21.21 13.36
CA ASN A 336 19.45 -21.96 14.60
C ASN A 336 18.12 -22.31 15.28
N GLU A 337 17.13 -21.41 15.19
CA GLU A 337 15.83 -21.56 15.85
C GLU A 337 14.92 -22.58 15.16
N TYR A 338 15.05 -22.72 13.84
CA TYR A 338 14.35 -23.71 13.07
C TYR A 338 15.34 -24.81 12.63
N PRO A 339 15.71 -25.76 13.52
CA PRO A 339 16.56 -26.89 13.13
C PRO A 339 15.74 -27.89 12.32
N PHE A 340 15.80 -27.77 11.00
CA PHE A 340 15.11 -28.64 10.06
C PHE A 340 15.70 -30.05 10.11
N THR A 341 14.84 -31.06 10.30
CA THR A 341 15.23 -32.40 10.71
C THR A 341 15.78 -33.26 9.58
N THR A 342 17.07 -33.09 9.28
CA THR A 342 18.05 -34.15 8.98
C THR A 342 19.45 -33.68 9.34
N LYS A 343 19.73 -33.46 10.64
CA LYS A 343 21.09 -33.33 11.25
C LYS A 343 22.13 -32.36 10.63
N THR A 344 21.79 -31.58 9.63
CA THR A 344 22.54 -30.45 9.09
C THR A 344 21.50 -29.43 8.64
N GLY A 345 21.36 -28.30 9.34
CA GLY A 345 20.38 -27.26 8.97
C GLY A 345 20.52 -26.82 7.51
N ILE A 346 19.48 -26.19 6.93
CA ILE A 346 19.32 -25.85 5.49
C ILE A 346 20.66 -25.97 4.74
N ALA A 347 20.90 -27.15 4.17
CA ALA A 347 22.12 -27.40 3.42
C ALA A 347 21.98 -26.81 2.02
N ASP A 348 20.75 -26.80 1.49
CA ASP A 348 20.40 -26.24 0.20
C ASP A 348 18.94 -25.73 0.16
N SER A 349 18.55 -25.17 -0.99
CA SER A 349 17.19 -24.63 -1.18
C SER A 349 16.08 -25.67 -0.99
N ALA A 350 16.33 -26.96 -1.23
CA ALA A 350 15.28 -27.99 -1.18
C ALA A 350 14.76 -28.20 0.25
N ASP A 351 15.67 -28.18 1.24
CA ASP A 351 15.31 -28.27 2.66
C ASP A 351 14.37 -27.13 3.06
N PHE A 352 14.68 -25.89 2.63
CA PHE A 352 13.84 -24.73 2.90
C PHE A 352 12.46 -24.88 2.27
N GLU A 353 12.37 -25.44 1.05
CA GLU A 353 11.09 -25.63 0.38
C GLU A 353 10.15 -26.61 1.11
N GLU A 354 10.67 -27.62 1.82
CA GLU A 354 9.84 -28.61 2.54
C GLU A 354 9.19 -28.05 3.80
N VAL A 355 9.89 -27.12 4.45
CA VAL A 355 9.54 -26.58 5.76
C VAL A 355 8.91 -25.19 5.69
N TYR A 356 8.98 -24.53 4.52
CA TYR A 356 8.50 -23.17 4.29
C TYR A 356 7.09 -22.90 4.82
N LEU A 357 6.13 -23.78 4.52
CA LEU A 357 4.73 -23.63 4.96
C LEU A 357 4.51 -23.93 6.45
N GLN A 358 5.49 -24.54 7.12
CA GLN A 358 5.43 -24.82 8.56
C GLN A 358 5.92 -23.62 9.39
N ILE A 359 6.61 -22.68 8.76
CA ILE A 359 7.16 -21.49 9.41
C ILE A 359 6.07 -20.44 9.57
N ASN A 360 5.87 -19.98 10.81
CA ASN A 360 4.92 -18.91 11.11
C ASN A 360 5.40 -17.55 10.54
N PRO A 361 4.72 -16.95 9.55
CA PRO A 361 5.18 -15.69 8.95
C PRO A 361 5.17 -14.51 9.94
N ASN A 362 4.27 -14.53 10.93
CA ASN A 362 4.24 -13.49 11.97
C ASN A 362 5.47 -13.53 12.86
N HIS A 363 6.08 -14.71 13.02
CA HIS A 363 7.33 -14.83 13.75
C HIS A 363 8.47 -14.18 12.97
N ILE A 364 8.59 -14.47 11.67
CA ILE A 364 9.61 -13.87 10.81
C ILE A 364 9.45 -12.35 10.75
N LYS A 365 8.22 -11.88 10.62
CA LYS A 365 7.88 -10.46 10.68
C LYS A 365 8.40 -9.83 11.99
N LYS A 366 8.15 -10.47 13.14
CA LYS A 366 8.65 -9.99 14.44
C LYS A 366 10.18 -9.93 14.48
N ILE A 367 10.88 -10.93 13.94
CA ILE A 367 12.36 -10.96 13.95
C ILE A 367 12.95 -9.86 13.06
N PHE A 368 12.45 -9.70 11.83
CA PHE A 368 13.06 -8.83 10.82
C PHE A 368 12.56 -7.38 10.87
N LEU A 369 11.37 -7.14 11.45
CA LEU A 369 10.78 -5.81 11.56
C LEU A 369 10.71 -5.29 13.00
N GLN A 370 11.33 -5.95 13.98
CA GLN A 370 11.34 -5.51 15.39
C GLN A 370 11.78 -4.05 15.60
N PHE A 371 12.59 -3.47 14.69
CA PHE A 371 13.04 -2.09 14.80
C PHE A 371 12.18 -1.08 14.02
N ILE A 372 11.30 -1.53 13.11
CA ILE A 372 10.33 -0.66 12.42
C ILE A 372 9.01 -0.66 13.18
N GLU A 373 8.49 -1.86 13.47
CA GLU A 373 7.23 -2.05 14.19
C GLU A 373 7.54 -2.17 15.68
N ARG A 374 7.40 -1.07 16.44
CA ARG A 374 7.48 -1.14 17.91
C ARG A 374 6.52 -2.23 18.40
N PRO A 375 6.96 -3.23 19.19
CA PRO A 375 6.02 -4.16 19.78
C PRO A 375 5.09 -3.40 20.73
N TRP A 376 3.79 -3.54 20.50
CA TRP A 376 2.83 -3.56 21.59
C TRP A 376 3.21 -4.75 22.49
N GLU A 377 3.13 -4.49 23.79
CA GLU A 377 3.48 -5.40 24.90
C GLU A 377 4.98 -5.59 25.12
N SER A 378 5.45 -5.00 26.21
CA SER A 378 6.70 -5.32 26.89
C SER A 378 6.76 -6.83 27.19
N GLY A 379 7.36 -7.60 26.29
CA GLY A 379 7.50 -9.04 26.45
C GLY A 379 8.35 -9.69 25.37
N SER A 380 9.59 -10.03 25.74
CA SER A 380 10.37 -11.18 25.24
C SER A 380 10.53 -11.35 23.72
N LEU A 381 11.49 -10.64 23.12
CA LEU A 381 12.29 -11.24 22.05
C LEU A 381 13.75 -11.18 22.50
N ASN A 382 14.34 -12.35 22.79
CA ASN A 382 15.74 -12.51 23.23
C ASN A 382 16.77 -12.30 22.09
N TYR A 383 16.39 -11.66 20.99
CA TYR A 383 17.18 -11.55 19.75
C TYR A 383 17.95 -10.24 19.62
N LYS A 384 17.97 -9.42 20.67
CA LYS A 384 18.57 -8.09 20.63
C LYS A 384 20.04 -8.16 21.02
N ALA A 385 20.91 -8.26 20.01
CA ALA A 385 22.30 -7.87 20.19
C ALA A 385 22.36 -6.38 20.59
N PRO A 386 23.29 -5.93 21.45
CA PRO A 386 23.39 -4.53 21.85
C PRO A 386 23.50 -3.56 20.66
N ALA A 387 24.15 -3.97 19.58
CA ALA A 387 24.25 -3.20 18.34
C ALA A 387 22.89 -2.93 17.67
N CYS A 388 21.95 -3.87 17.79
CA CYS A 388 20.59 -3.75 17.26
C CYS A 388 19.76 -2.74 18.07
N GLU A 389 19.88 -2.75 19.40
CA GLU A 389 19.20 -1.78 20.27
C GLU A 389 19.70 -0.36 20.03
N ALA A 390 21.02 -0.21 19.95
CA ALA A 390 21.63 1.09 19.68
C ALA A 390 21.24 1.63 18.29
N PHE A 391 21.09 0.76 17.28
CA PHE A 391 20.55 1.15 15.98
C PHE A 391 19.09 1.61 16.05
N GLU A 392 18.23 0.88 16.77
CA GLU A 392 16.81 1.23 16.96
C GLU A 392 16.65 2.61 17.60
N ASP A 393 17.38 2.86 18.69
CA ASP A 393 17.35 4.14 19.39
C ASP A 393 17.82 5.29 18.51
N MET A 394 18.88 5.05 17.72
CA MET A 394 19.40 6.02 16.76
C MET A 394 18.35 6.35 15.68
N ASP A 395 17.75 5.36 15.02
CA ASP A 395 16.76 5.61 13.95
C ASP A 395 15.52 6.33 14.48
N VAL A 396 15.01 5.88 15.64
CA VAL A 396 13.84 6.50 16.30
C VAL A 396 14.09 7.97 16.60
N ASN A 397 15.29 8.31 17.07
CA ASN A 397 15.65 9.69 17.40
C ASN A 397 15.79 10.54 16.14
N LEU A 398 16.43 10.02 15.09
CA LEU A 398 16.52 10.71 13.79
C LEU A 398 15.13 10.96 13.20
N LYS A 399 14.25 9.95 13.21
CA LYS A 399 12.87 10.06 12.73
C LYS A 399 12.12 11.19 13.44
N LYS A 400 12.16 11.21 14.78
CA LYS A 400 11.49 12.26 15.58
C LYS A 400 11.98 13.65 15.21
N ILE A 401 13.29 13.81 15.02
CA ILE A 401 13.92 15.07 14.64
C ILE A 401 13.40 15.53 13.28
N LEU A 402 13.50 14.69 12.26
CA LEU A 402 13.10 15.03 10.89
C LEU A 402 11.60 15.35 10.83
N MET A 403 10.77 14.51 11.46
CA MET A 403 9.33 14.78 11.58
C MET A 403 9.04 16.12 12.27
N SER A 404 9.75 16.45 13.34
CA SER A 404 9.51 17.70 14.09
C SER A 404 9.84 18.96 13.31
N VAL A 405 10.75 18.84 12.32
CA VAL A 405 11.22 19.95 11.49
C VAL A 405 10.39 20.08 10.22
N ILE A 406 10.14 18.96 9.53
CA ILE A 406 9.55 18.96 8.19
C ILE A 406 8.03 18.93 8.28
N ILE A 407 7.48 17.87 8.90
CA ILE A 407 6.03 17.64 8.94
C ILE A 407 5.33 18.78 9.68
N ASN A 408 5.93 19.28 10.76
CA ASN A 408 5.32 20.38 11.55
C ASN A 408 5.59 21.77 10.97
N SER A 409 6.27 21.90 9.82
CA SER A 409 6.48 23.20 9.19
C SER A 409 5.15 23.78 8.68
N GLY A 410 5.00 25.11 8.78
CA GLY A 410 3.77 25.79 8.38
C GLY A 410 3.41 25.61 6.90
N ASP A 411 4.41 25.48 6.03
CA ASP A 411 4.22 25.25 4.60
C ASP A 411 3.69 23.84 4.31
N VAL A 412 4.26 22.80 4.95
CA VAL A 412 3.78 21.43 4.81
C VAL A 412 2.36 21.29 5.36
N GLN A 413 2.08 21.87 6.53
CA GLN A 413 0.72 21.85 7.11
C GLN A 413 -0.32 22.55 6.23
N ARG A 414 0.04 23.66 5.57
CA ARG A 414 -0.85 24.35 4.62
C ARG A 414 -1.13 23.49 3.39
N LEU A 415 -0.12 22.80 2.87
CA LEU A 415 -0.26 21.90 1.73
C LEU A 415 -1.12 20.69 2.09
N ASP A 416 -0.89 20.08 3.24
CA ASP A 416 -1.70 18.98 3.77
C ASP A 416 -3.17 19.39 3.90
N GLY A 417 -3.44 20.58 4.45
CA GLY A 417 -4.79 21.14 4.54
C GLY A 417 -5.44 21.32 3.17
N LYS A 418 -4.72 21.91 2.21
CA LYS A 418 -5.21 22.14 0.84
C LYS A 418 -5.47 20.82 0.10
N ALA A 419 -4.55 19.87 0.18
CA ALA A 419 -4.67 18.57 -0.46
C ALA A 419 -5.88 17.79 0.06
N GLY A 420 -6.05 17.72 1.38
CA GLY A 420 -7.21 17.08 1.99
C GLY A 420 -8.53 17.75 1.62
N TYR A 421 -8.53 19.08 1.46
CA TYR A 421 -9.70 19.84 1.01
C TYR A 421 -10.08 19.50 -0.43
N ILE A 422 -9.12 19.54 -1.36
CA ILE A 422 -9.32 19.21 -2.78
C ILE A 422 -9.92 17.81 -2.95
N ILE A 423 -9.35 16.81 -2.27
CA ILE A 423 -9.82 15.42 -2.39
C ILE A 423 -11.25 15.26 -1.88
N ARG A 424 -11.64 15.96 -0.82
CA ARG A 424 -13.01 15.96 -0.31
C ARG A 424 -13.98 16.60 -1.29
N ASP A 425 -13.61 17.75 -1.85
CA ASP A 425 -14.46 18.48 -2.82
C ASP A 425 -14.71 17.64 -4.07
N ILE A 426 -13.66 17.05 -4.65
CA ILE A 426 -13.79 16.15 -5.81
C ILE A 426 -14.69 14.95 -5.46
N ALA A 427 -14.44 14.29 -4.32
CA ALA A 427 -15.25 13.16 -3.89
C ALA A 427 -16.72 13.56 -3.70
N LYS A 428 -16.99 14.71 -3.08
CA LYS A 428 -18.33 15.23 -2.85
C LYS A 428 -19.05 15.55 -4.15
N ALA A 429 -18.37 16.20 -5.10
CA ALA A 429 -18.91 16.51 -6.41
C ALA A 429 -19.36 15.24 -7.14
N TYR A 430 -18.47 14.24 -7.25
CA TYR A 430 -18.80 12.97 -7.90
C TYR A 430 -19.85 12.12 -7.18
N LEU A 431 -19.90 12.17 -5.85
CA LEU A 431 -20.91 11.43 -5.10
C LEU A 431 -22.29 12.09 -5.17
N THR A 432 -22.33 13.43 -5.30
CA THR A 432 -23.57 14.19 -5.47
C THR A 432 -24.08 14.09 -6.91
N ASN A 433 -23.18 14.15 -7.89
CA ASN A 433 -23.49 14.00 -9.30
C ASN A 433 -22.53 13.03 -10.02
N PRO A 434 -22.79 11.70 -9.92
CA PRO A 434 -21.95 10.68 -10.56
C PRO A 434 -21.78 10.81 -12.08
N GLN A 435 -22.63 11.55 -12.79
CA GLN A 435 -22.44 11.80 -14.24
C GLN A 435 -21.19 12.60 -14.57
N GLN A 436 -20.65 13.33 -13.61
CA GLN A 436 -19.40 14.06 -13.78
C GLN A 436 -18.20 13.12 -13.85
N LEU A 437 -18.34 11.86 -13.41
CA LEU A 437 -17.29 10.85 -13.56
C LEU A 437 -17.12 10.46 -15.04
N PRO A 438 -15.90 10.09 -15.45
CA PRO A 438 -15.71 9.43 -16.74
C PRO A 438 -16.54 8.13 -16.85
N ASP A 439 -16.90 7.77 -18.08
CA ASP A 439 -17.73 6.57 -18.38
C ASP A 439 -17.19 5.29 -17.72
N ASN A 440 -15.87 5.08 -17.75
CA ASN A 440 -15.23 3.84 -17.28
C ASN A 440 -15.50 3.54 -15.79
N PRO A 441 -15.21 4.45 -14.83
CA PRO A 441 -15.61 4.31 -13.43
C PRO A 441 -17.08 3.93 -13.24
N ILE A 442 -17.99 4.58 -13.96
CA ILE A 442 -19.42 4.31 -13.82
C ILE A 442 -19.74 2.89 -14.29
N VAL A 443 -19.25 2.51 -15.48
CA VAL A 443 -19.44 1.17 -16.04
C VAL A 443 -18.90 0.09 -15.12
N GLU A 444 -17.72 0.28 -14.52
CA GLU A 444 -17.15 -0.68 -13.56
C GLU A 444 -17.99 -0.80 -12.29
N ALA A 445 -18.59 0.29 -11.78
CA ALA A 445 -19.52 0.23 -10.65
C ALA A 445 -20.77 -0.60 -10.97
N PHE A 446 -21.35 -0.43 -12.17
CA PHE A 446 -22.47 -1.24 -12.64
C PHE A 446 -22.08 -2.71 -12.80
N ARG A 447 -20.94 -3.00 -13.44
CA ARG A 447 -20.43 -4.37 -13.60
C ARG A 447 -20.24 -5.06 -12.26
N ALA A 448 -19.62 -4.39 -11.29
CA ALA A 448 -19.42 -4.91 -9.95
C ALA A 448 -20.75 -5.20 -9.25
N THR A 449 -21.75 -4.32 -9.41
CA THR A 449 -23.09 -4.51 -8.82
C THR A 449 -23.79 -5.73 -9.39
N ILE A 450 -23.78 -5.87 -10.73
CA ILE A 450 -24.38 -7.01 -11.42
C ILE A 450 -23.66 -8.30 -11.03
N ALA A 451 -22.32 -8.30 -10.97
CA ALA A 451 -21.53 -9.45 -10.56
C ALA A 451 -21.86 -9.88 -9.12
N SER A 452 -22.03 -8.94 -8.19
CA SER A 452 -22.42 -9.25 -6.80
C SER A 452 -23.79 -9.90 -6.71
N ILE A 453 -24.77 -9.45 -7.49
CA ILE A 453 -26.15 -9.99 -7.44
C ILE A 453 -26.21 -11.36 -8.14
N THR A 454 -25.57 -11.50 -9.30
CA THR A 454 -25.55 -12.75 -10.07
C THR A 454 -24.70 -13.86 -9.42
N SER A 455 -23.64 -13.51 -8.69
CA SER A 455 -22.85 -14.48 -7.91
C SER A 455 -23.57 -14.93 -6.64
N VAL A 456 -24.35 -14.07 -5.99
CA VAL A 456 -25.19 -14.43 -4.83
C VAL A 456 -26.29 -15.44 -5.21
N GLN A 457 -26.77 -15.44 -6.46
CA GLN A 457 -27.78 -16.40 -6.93
C GLN A 457 -27.23 -17.82 -7.23
N ASN A 458 -25.92 -18.06 -7.13
CA ASN A 458 -25.27 -19.22 -7.76
C ASN A 458 -24.77 -20.35 -6.84
N GLU A 459 -24.95 -20.32 -5.52
CA GLU A 459 -24.55 -21.49 -4.70
C GLU A 459 -25.70 -22.42 -4.28
N ASN A 460 -26.96 -21.97 -4.18
CA ASN A 460 -28.07 -22.86 -3.79
C ASN A 460 -29.35 -22.74 -4.63
N ASP A 461 -29.62 -21.58 -5.26
CA ASP A 461 -30.91 -21.35 -5.93
C ASP A 461 -30.92 -21.77 -7.40
N ALA A 462 -29.80 -21.70 -8.12
CA ALA A 462 -29.74 -22.14 -9.52
C ALA A 462 -30.04 -23.65 -9.69
N LEU A 463 -29.63 -24.50 -8.74
CA LEU A 463 -29.93 -25.94 -8.77
C LEU A 463 -31.38 -26.25 -8.37
N ARG A 464 -31.98 -25.42 -7.51
CA ARG A 464 -33.35 -25.54 -7.03
C ARG A 464 -34.37 -25.02 -8.05
N LEU A 465 -34.14 -23.86 -8.63
CA LEU A 465 -34.97 -23.25 -9.68
C LEU A 465 -34.98 -24.07 -10.97
N ARG A 466 -33.90 -24.80 -11.29
CA ARG A 466 -33.86 -25.73 -12.44
C ARG A 466 -34.67 -27.01 -12.19
N LYS A 467 -34.80 -27.47 -10.94
CA LYS A 467 -35.66 -28.61 -10.56
C LYS A 467 -37.14 -28.21 -10.42
N GLU A 468 -37.44 -27.02 -9.92
CA GLU A 468 -38.81 -26.52 -9.74
C GLU A 468 -39.46 -26.05 -11.06
N SER A 469 -38.68 -25.49 -12.00
CA SER A 469 -39.20 -25.08 -13.32
C SER A 469 -39.50 -26.23 -14.28
N LEU A 470 -38.83 -27.38 -14.12
CA LEU A 470 -39.13 -28.61 -14.88
C LEU A 470 -40.37 -29.35 -14.35
N THR A 471 -40.83 -29.06 -13.14
CA THR A 471 -41.99 -29.73 -12.51
C THR A 471 -43.27 -28.89 -12.53
N LYS A 472 -43.21 -27.55 -12.60
CA LYS A 472 -44.40 -26.66 -12.60
C LYS A 472 -44.96 -26.27 -13.97
N LYS A 473 -44.46 -26.81 -15.09
CA LYS A 473 -45.03 -26.56 -16.43
C LYS A 473 -46.29 -27.39 -16.74
N ALA A 474 -46.72 -28.26 -15.84
CA ALA A 474 -47.96 -29.02 -15.96
C ALA A 474 -48.97 -28.49 -14.93
N HIS A 475 -49.93 -27.69 -15.41
CA HIS A 475 -51.16 -27.27 -14.73
C HIS A 475 -51.08 -26.10 -13.74
N LEU A 476 -51.45 -24.91 -14.21
CA LEU A 476 -51.96 -23.81 -13.36
C LEU A 476 -53.18 -23.16 -14.03
N SER A 477 -54.13 -22.70 -13.20
CA SER A 477 -55.51 -22.38 -13.57
C SER A 477 -55.79 -20.86 -13.59
N LYS A 478 -56.89 -20.48 -14.25
CA LYS A 478 -57.30 -19.09 -14.53
C LYS A 478 -57.46 -18.16 -13.30
N LYS A 479 -57.53 -18.72 -12.09
CA LYS A 479 -57.69 -17.99 -10.82
C LYS A 479 -56.36 -17.49 -10.23
N GLU A 480 -55.23 -18.06 -10.65
CA GLU A 480 -53.88 -17.70 -10.18
C GLU A 480 -53.26 -16.53 -10.97
N SER A 481 -53.88 -16.13 -12.10
CA SER A 481 -53.50 -14.92 -12.84
C SER A 481 -54.05 -13.63 -12.21
N GLU A 482 -55.14 -13.68 -11.45
CA GLU A 482 -55.76 -12.48 -10.85
C GLU A 482 -55.07 -12.08 -9.53
N GLU A 483 -54.49 -13.02 -8.77
CA GLU A 483 -53.70 -12.68 -7.55
C GLU A 483 -52.33 -12.06 -7.86
N ILE A 484 -51.87 -12.11 -9.11
CA ILE A 484 -50.60 -11.49 -9.56
C ILE A 484 -50.78 -9.99 -9.85
N GLU A 485 -51.99 -9.52 -10.18
CA GLU A 485 -52.26 -8.09 -10.39
C GLU A 485 -52.30 -7.29 -9.08
N ASP A 486 -52.69 -7.89 -7.95
CA ASP A 486 -52.71 -7.21 -6.65
C ASP A 486 -51.32 -7.05 -6.01
N ILE A 487 -50.35 -7.88 -6.39
CA ILE A 487 -48.94 -7.73 -5.96
C ILE A 487 -48.27 -6.54 -6.66
N GLN A 488 -48.75 -6.14 -7.85
CA GLN A 488 -48.23 -4.96 -8.56
C GLN A 488 -48.59 -3.64 -7.86
N HIS A 489 -49.71 -3.59 -7.13
CA HIS A 489 -50.13 -2.38 -6.42
C HIS A 489 -49.43 -2.16 -5.05
N LEU A 490 -48.83 -3.22 -4.48
CA LEU A 490 -48.03 -3.13 -3.24
C LEU A 490 -46.57 -2.75 -3.46
N ILE A 491 -46.06 -2.87 -4.69
CA ILE A 491 -44.68 -2.52 -5.06
C ILE A 491 -44.49 -0.99 -5.24
N ILE A 492 -45.56 -0.23 -5.43
CA ILE A 492 -45.50 1.21 -5.77
C ILE A 492 -45.18 2.13 -4.57
N LYS A 493 -45.04 1.60 -3.34
CA LYS A 493 -44.95 2.46 -2.14
C LYS A 493 -43.55 2.73 -1.56
N ASN A 494 -42.46 2.42 -2.25
CA ASN A 494 -41.11 2.84 -1.82
C ASN A 494 -40.19 3.36 -2.96
N ASP A 495 -40.72 3.64 -4.14
CA ASP A 495 -39.96 4.09 -5.32
C ASP A 495 -39.55 5.57 -5.31
N SER A 496 -40.21 6.42 -4.52
CA SER A 496 -40.03 7.88 -4.65
C SER A 496 -38.61 8.37 -4.34
N LYS A 497 -37.83 7.66 -3.51
CA LYS A 497 -36.44 8.04 -3.20
C LYS A 497 -35.41 7.48 -4.18
N ILE A 498 -35.80 6.50 -4.99
CA ILE A 498 -34.93 5.83 -5.98
C ILE A 498 -35.04 6.56 -7.30
N ASP A 499 -36.26 6.86 -7.76
CA ASP A 499 -36.48 7.69 -8.94
C ASP A 499 -35.98 9.11 -8.70
N GLU A 500 -36.21 9.68 -7.51
CA GLU A 500 -35.62 10.97 -7.13
C GLU A 500 -34.09 10.91 -7.06
N PHE A 501 -33.48 9.79 -6.66
CA PHE A 501 -32.01 9.65 -6.70
C PHE A 501 -31.51 9.48 -8.14
N ILE A 502 -32.18 8.71 -8.99
CA ILE A 502 -31.81 8.45 -10.38
C ILE A 502 -32.03 9.71 -11.25
N GLU A 503 -33.10 10.49 -11.00
CA GLU A 503 -33.32 11.81 -11.58
C GLU A 503 -32.34 12.84 -11.04
N LYS A 504 -32.12 12.93 -9.72
CA LYS A 504 -31.19 13.91 -9.12
C LYS A 504 -29.72 13.64 -9.43
N THR A 505 -29.33 12.37 -9.58
CA THR A 505 -27.96 11.97 -9.99
C THR A 505 -27.81 11.90 -11.50
N GLY A 506 -28.89 12.08 -12.27
CA GLY A 506 -28.92 11.97 -13.72
C GLY A 506 -28.64 10.57 -14.29
N LEU A 507 -28.50 9.54 -13.46
CA LEU A 507 -28.19 8.16 -13.89
C LEU A 507 -29.24 7.54 -14.82
N SER A 508 -30.44 8.14 -14.97
CA SER A 508 -31.46 7.75 -15.96
C SER A 508 -31.01 7.91 -17.42
N THR A 509 -30.07 8.81 -17.67
CA THR A 509 -29.59 9.19 -19.02
C THR A 509 -28.24 8.58 -19.38
N LEU A 510 -27.65 7.78 -18.50
CA LEU A 510 -26.43 7.05 -18.84
C LEU A 510 -26.75 6.14 -20.01
N ASP A 511 -26.01 6.29 -21.11
CA ASP A 511 -26.27 5.56 -22.34
C ASP A 511 -25.91 4.07 -22.16
N VAL A 512 -26.83 3.32 -21.54
CA VAL A 512 -26.78 1.87 -21.32
C VAL A 512 -26.63 1.13 -22.67
N SER A 513 -26.88 1.81 -23.80
CA SER A 513 -26.62 1.27 -25.14
C SER A 513 -25.14 0.97 -25.39
N LYS A 514 -24.21 1.66 -24.71
CA LYS A 514 -22.76 1.39 -24.73
C LYS A 514 -22.33 0.15 -23.94
N ILE A 515 -23.21 -0.43 -23.11
CA ILE A 515 -22.96 -1.75 -22.52
C ILE A 515 -23.15 -2.77 -23.65
N GLN A 516 -22.04 -3.11 -24.30
CA GLN A 516 -21.96 -3.80 -25.60
C GLN A 516 -22.59 -5.20 -25.69
N SER A 517 -23.24 -5.73 -24.65
CA SER A 517 -23.92 -7.03 -24.73
C SER A 517 -25.41 -6.92 -24.43
N PHE A 518 -26.21 -7.43 -25.38
CA PHE A 518 -27.66 -7.60 -25.27
C PHE A 518 -28.09 -8.33 -23.97
N GLU A 519 -27.26 -9.24 -23.47
CA GLU A 519 -27.43 -9.95 -22.19
C GLU A 519 -27.49 -9.02 -20.97
N TYR A 520 -26.72 -7.93 -20.96
CA TYR A 520 -26.66 -7.02 -19.80
C TYR A 520 -27.89 -6.11 -19.69
N ARG A 521 -28.55 -5.76 -20.81
CA ARG A 521 -29.78 -4.95 -20.79
C ARG A 521 -30.94 -5.71 -20.15
N ASN A 522 -31.10 -6.99 -20.48
CA ASN A 522 -32.13 -7.84 -19.87
C ASN A 522 -31.82 -8.16 -18.41
N ALA A 523 -30.53 -8.38 -18.08
CA ALA A 523 -30.09 -8.53 -16.69
C ALA A 523 -30.37 -7.26 -15.87
N LEU A 524 -30.10 -6.07 -16.40
CA LEU A 524 -30.40 -4.79 -15.72
C LEU A 524 -31.89 -4.63 -15.42
N THR A 525 -32.79 -4.97 -16.34
CA THR A 525 -34.24 -4.88 -16.10
C THR A 525 -34.70 -5.87 -15.02
N ALA A 526 -34.18 -7.10 -15.02
CA ALA A 526 -34.51 -8.11 -14.01
C ALA A 526 -33.84 -7.86 -12.64
N ILE A 527 -32.69 -7.21 -12.62
CA ILE A 527 -31.91 -6.91 -11.41
C ILE A 527 -32.37 -5.59 -10.77
N ARG A 528 -32.93 -4.64 -11.53
CA ARG A 528 -33.50 -3.39 -10.99
C ARG A 528 -34.61 -3.63 -9.97
N SER A 529 -35.37 -4.72 -10.11
CA SER A 529 -36.38 -5.14 -9.14
C SER A 529 -35.81 -5.81 -7.89
N ASP A 530 -34.50 -6.12 -7.85
CA ASP A 530 -33.85 -6.68 -6.67
C ASP A 530 -33.66 -5.59 -5.61
N ALA A 531 -34.21 -5.79 -4.41
CA ALA A 531 -34.14 -4.84 -3.30
C ALA A 531 -32.69 -4.51 -2.86
N SER A 532 -31.72 -5.37 -3.18
CA SER A 532 -30.29 -5.18 -2.88
C SER A 532 -29.56 -4.34 -3.94
N PHE A 533 -30.13 -4.12 -5.13
CA PHE A 533 -29.46 -3.46 -6.24
C PHE A 533 -29.05 -2.03 -5.91
N ILE A 534 -29.97 -1.19 -5.42
CA ILE A 534 -29.68 0.22 -5.12
C ILE A 534 -28.65 0.37 -4.00
N PRO A 535 -28.75 -0.33 -2.85
CA PRO A 535 -27.70 -0.31 -1.83
C PRO A 535 -26.32 -0.73 -2.37
N LEU A 536 -26.25 -1.81 -3.15
CA LEU A 536 -24.99 -2.29 -3.71
C LEU A 536 -24.41 -1.33 -4.76
N LEU A 537 -25.27 -0.75 -5.61
CA LEU A 537 -24.87 0.24 -6.59
C LEU A 537 -24.26 1.48 -5.91
N ARG A 538 -24.90 2.00 -4.85
CA ARG A 538 -24.35 3.14 -4.09
C ARG A 538 -22.96 2.85 -3.54
N VAL A 539 -22.78 1.68 -2.93
CA VAL A 539 -21.48 1.24 -2.42
C VAL A 539 -20.43 1.12 -3.53
N ASN A 540 -20.80 0.52 -4.66
CA ASN A 540 -19.90 0.34 -5.80
C ASN A 540 -19.57 1.67 -6.49
N VAL A 541 -20.49 2.63 -6.52
CA VAL A 541 -20.21 4.00 -6.99
C VAL A 541 -19.23 4.69 -6.06
N ILE A 542 -19.43 4.64 -4.73
CA ILE A 542 -18.48 5.20 -3.75
C ILE A 542 -17.09 4.60 -3.95
N ARG A 543 -17.01 3.27 -4.11
CA ARG A 543 -15.74 2.60 -4.39
C ARG A 543 -15.13 2.99 -5.72
N SER A 544 -15.95 3.17 -6.75
CA SER A 544 -15.47 3.63 -8.05
C SER A 544 -14.92 5.06 -7.99
N VAL A 545 -15.58 5.96 -7.25
CA VAL A 545 -15.08 7.33 -6.97
C VAL A 545 -13.74 7.28 -6.26
N CYS A 546 -13.62 6.51 -5.17
CA CYS A 546 -12.35 6.37 -4.44
C CYS A 546 -11.24 5.82 -5.34
N ASN A 547 -11.55 4.80 -6.14
CA ASN A 547 -10.60 4.22 -7.08
C ASN A 547 -10.19 5.19 -8.19
N HIS A 548 -11.12 6.01 -8.67
CA HIS A 548 -10.86 7.02 -9.69
C HIS A 548 -9.94 8.11 -9.14
N ILE A 549 -10.25 8.65 -7.96
CA ILE A 549 -9.43 9.66 -7.27
C ILE A 549 -8.03 9.12 -6.97
N ALA A 550 -7.91 7.90 -6.43
CA ALA A 550 -6.61 7.29 -6.15
C ALA A 550 -5.73 7.16 -7.41
N ASN A 551 -6.35 6.98 -8.57
CA ASN A 551 -5.70 6.87 -9.87
C ASN A 551 -5.30 8.22 -10.51
N MET A 552 -5.65 9.36 -9.91
CA MET A 552 -5.24 10.69 -10.39
C MET A 552 -3.79 10.99 -10.07
N THR A 553 -3.16 11.82 -10.88
CA THR A 553 -1.90 12.51 -10.56
C THR A 553 -2.20 13.78 -9.76
N ASP A 554 -1.21 14.38 -9.10
CA ASP A 554 -1.45 15.58 -8.30
C ASP A 554 -1.93 16.74 -9.17
N ARG A 555 -1.31 16.90 -10.34
CA ARG A 555 -1.71 17.89 -11.35
C ARG A 555 -3.14 17.65 -11.84
N TYR A 556 -3.48 16.41 -12.18
CA TYR A 556 -4.83 16.09 -12.65
C TYR A 556 -5.87 16.36 -11.56
N ALA A 557 -5.59 16.02 -10.30
CA ALA A 557 -6.50 16.34 -9.19
C ALA A 557 -6.72 17.85 -9.01
N LEU A 558 -5.66 18.66 -9.19
CA LEU A 558 -5.79 20.13 -9.16
C LEU A 558 -6.63 20.67 -10.32
N GLU A 559 -6.39 20.19 -11.54
CA GLU A 559 -7.14 20.58 -12.75
C GLU A 559 -8.61 20.13 -12.64
N GLU A 560 -8.86 18.91 -12.17
CA GLU A 560 -10.21 18.38 -11.95
C GLU A 560 -10.99 19.21 -10.91
N HIS A 561 -10.34 19.58 -9.81
CA HIS A 561 -10.96 20.46 -8.80
C HIS A 561 -11.38 21.80 -9.39
N ALA A 562 -10.52 22.43 -10.20
CA ALA A 562 -10.81 23.70 -10.88
C ALA A 562 -11.85 23.59 -12.01
N ASN A 563 -12.09 22.40 -12.55
CA ASN A 563 -13.16 22.18 -13.53
C ASN A 563 -14.52 21.99 -12.85
N LEU A 564 -14.52 21.45 -11.62
CA LEU A 564 -15.74 21.20 -10.83
C LEU A 564 -16.20 22.44 -10.04
N TYR A 565 -15.29 23.37 -9.73
CA TYR A 565 -15.49 24.58 -8.92
C TYR A 565 -14.78 25.78 -9.54
#